data_AF-A0A8J7FNP6-F1
#
_entry.id   AF-A0A8J7FNP6-F1
#
_cell.length_a   1.000
_cell.length_b   1.000
_cell.length_c   1.000
_cell.angle_alpha   90.00
_cell.angle_beta   90.00
_cell.angle_gamma   90.00
#
_symmetry.space_group_name_H-M   'P 1'
#
loop_
_entity.id
_entity.type
_entity.pdbx_description
1 polymer ?
#
loop_
_entity_poly.entity_id
_entity_poly.type
_entity_poly.pdbx_seq_one_letter_code
_entity_poly.pdbx_strand_id
1 'polypeptide(L)'
;MDSPIDGFLHSHYNGLLSIYSPDDILSLVKLYSLGLIKDTNKFLMGLVTGNNQYFLTIDNPAKFTNFSNLYITNRDLDVTAQNALNLIYGSLYNINETNNASENLKNFLNFLNANNTGLGLVEGDSNSENWKKLSVDKNGKIIKEDCK
;
A
#
# COMPACT_ATOMS: atom_id res chain seq x y z
N MET A 1 -19.40 8.64 6.71
CA MET A 1 -19.47 8.34 5.27
C MET A 1 -20.34 7.12 5.17
N ASP A 2 -21.54 7.25 4.61
CA ASP A 2 -22.57 6.20 4.69
C ASP A 2 -22.72 5.42 3.38
N SER A 3 -21.77 5.56 2.47
CA SER A 3 -21.77 4.85 1.18
C SER A 3 -20.38 4.27 0.91
N PRO A 4 -20.27 2.96 0.61
CA PRO A 4 -19.02 2.36 0.19
C PRO A 4 -18.47 3.05 -1.06
N ILE A 5 -17.14 3.20 -1.11
CA ILE A 5 -16.43 3.88 -2.20
C ILE A 5 -15.75 2.86 -3.13
N ASP A 6 -15.57 3.25 -4.39
CA ASP A 6 -14.85 2.46 -5.40
C ASP A 6 -13.33 2.68 -5.34
N GLY A 7 -12.87 3.76 -4.72
CA GLY A 7 -11.46 4.13 -4.60
C GLY A 7 -11.28 5.54 -4.08
N PHE A 8 -10.04 5.91 -3.78
CA PHE A 8 -9.67 7.30 -3.49
C PHE A 8 -8.23 7.56 -3.91
N LEU A 9 -7.89 8.84 -4.07
CA LEU A 9 -6.56 9.28 -4.46
C LEU A 9 -6.08 10.34 -3.47
N HIS A 10 -4.80 10.29 -3.12
CA HIS A 10 -4.13 11.36 -2.38
C HIS A 10 -2.72 11.60 -2.96
N SER A 11 -2.05 12.62 -2.44
CA SER A 11 -0.73 13.01 -2.90
C SER A 11 0.23 13.29 -1.76
N HIS A 12 1.50 12.96 -2.00
CA HIS A 12 2.61 13.37 -1.14
C HIS A 12 3.37 14.51 -1.83
N TYR A 13 3.46 15.67 -1.16
CA TYR A 13 4.30 16.76 -1.63
C TYR A 13 5.79 16.43 -1.46
N ASN A 14 6.66 17.19 -2.12
CA ASN A 14 8.11 16.95 -2.08
C ASN A 14 8.67 17.02 -0.66
N GLY A 15 9.43 15.99 -0.27
CA GLY A 15 9.99 15.84 1.08
C GLY A 15 9.25 14.81 1.93
N LEU A 16 8.05 14.38 1.53
CA LEU A 16 7.37 13.22 2.11
C LEU A 16 7.81 11.90 1.47
N LEU A 17 7.33 10.78 2.00
CA LEU A 17 7.61 9.44 1.49
C LEU A 17 7.28 9.31 0.00
N SER A 18 8.20 8.72 -0.76
CA SER A 18 8.03 8.41 -2.18
C SER A 18 7.12 7.21 -2.46
N ILE A 19 6.50 6.65 -1.42
CA ILE A 19 5.62 5.49 -1.43
C ILE A 19 4.56 5.67 -0.32
N TYR A 20 3.60 4.74 -0.20
CA TYR A 20 2.59 4.76 0.86
C TYR A 20 3.25 4.80 2.25
N SER A 21 2.68 5.57 3.16
CA SER A 21 3.03 5.60 4.57
C SER A 21 2.32 4.48 5.35
N PRO A 22 2.72 4.20 6.60
CA PRO A 22 1.93 3.36 7.50
C PRO A 22 0.48 3.83 7.68
N ASP A 23 0.26 5.15 7.80
CA ASP A 23 -1.08 5.74 7.97
C ASP A 23 -1.96 5.54 6.72
N ASP A 24 -1.36 5.55 5.53
CA ASP A 24 -2.05 5.21 4.29
C ASP A 24 -2.56 3.76 4.30
N ILE A 25 -1.69 2.82 4.70
CA ILE A 25 -2.05 1.39 4.81
C ILE A 25 -3.14 1.19 5.85
N LEU A 26 -3.03 1.85 7.01
CA LEU A 26 -4.00 1.75 8.10
C LEU A 26 -5.35 2.38 7.73
N SER A 27 -5.34 3.44 6.92
CA SER A 27 -6.55 4.02 6.36
C SER A 27 -7.30 3.02 5.47
N LEU A 28 -6.57 2.29 4.61
CA LEU A 28 -7.15 1.22 3.80
C LEU A 28 -7.69 0.07 4.66
N VAL A 29 -6.91 -0.36 5.68
CA VAL A 29 -7.34 -1.38 6.64
C VAL A 29 -8.64 -0.96 7.35
N LYS A 30 -8.74 0.30 7.79
CA LYS A 30 -9.94 0.83 8.43
C LYS A 30 -11.14 0.81 7.48
N LEU A 31 -10.99 1.33 6.26
CA LEU A 31 -12.06 1.32 5.24
C LEU A 31 -12.55 -0.11 4.95
N TYR A 32 -11.62 -1.06 4.80
CA TYR A 32 -11.93 -2.46 4.58
C TYR A 32 -12.69 -3.08 5.76
N SER A 33 -12.20 -2.88 6.99
CA SER A 33 -12.80 -3.43 8.21
C SER A 33 -14.21 -2.90 8.50
N LEU A 34 -14.50 -1.68 8.06
CA LEU A 34 -15.81 -1.04 8.21
C LEU A 34 -16.79 -1.39 7.08
N GLY A 35 -16.38 -2.17 6.08
CA GLY A 35 -17.21 -2.47 4.92
C GLY A 35 -17.48 -1.25 4.03
N LEU A 36 -16.57 -0.27 4.03
CA LEU A 36 -16.68 0.96 3.24
C LEU A 36 -16.04 0.84 1.85
N ILE A 37 -15.64 -0.37 1.45
CA ILE A 37 -15.14 -0.68 0.10
C ILE A 37 -16.26 -1.38 -0.67
N LYS A 38 -16.67 -0.80 -1.78
CA LYS A 38 -17.82 -1.29 -2.57
C LYS A 38 -17.57 -2.63 -3.26
N ASP A 39 -16.41 -2.78 -3.89
CA ASP A 39 -15.96 -4.01 -4.54
C ASP A 39 -14.46 -4.17 -4.30
N THR A 40 -14.07 -5.08 -3.41
CA THR A 40 -12.68 -5.33 -3.04
C THR A 40 -11.80 -5.68 -4.25
N ASN A 41 -12.35 -6.32 -5.27
CA ASN A 41 -11.58 -6.75 -6.45
C ASN A 41 -11.34 -5.61 -7.45
N LYS A 42 -12.04 -4.47 -7.30
CA LYS A 42 -11.93 -3.29 -8.17
C LYS A 42 -11.43 -2.06 -7.43
N PHE A 43 -11.29 -2.15 -6.12
CA PHE A 43 -10.88 -1.02 -5.30
C PHE A 43 -9.44 -0.61 -5.60
N LEU A 44 -9.23 0.70 -5.72
CA LEU A 44 -7.92 1.31 -5.94
C LEU A 44 -7.70 2.45 -4.95
N MET A 45 -6.55 2.44 -4.30
CA MET A 45 -6.04 3.60 -3.56
C MET A 45 -4.88 4.20 -4.35
N GLY A 46 -5.07 5.37 -4.95
CA GLY A 46 -4.05 6.06 -5.73
C GLY A 46 -3.16 6.95 -4.89
N LEU A 47 -1.86 6.92 -5.17
CA LEU A 47 -0.87 7.82 -4.60
C LEU A 47 -0.11 8.52 -5.74
N VAL A 48 -0.10 9.85 -5.71
CA VAL A 48 0.75 10.67 -6.57
C VAL A 48 1.84 11.32 -5.73
N THR A 49 3.09 11.07 -6.05
CA THR A 49 4.25 11.72 -5.44
C THR A 49 4.88 12.70 -6.42
N GLY A 50 5.97 13.37 -6.02
CA GLY A 50 6.66 14.33 -6.89
C GLY A 50 7.07 13.75 -8.26
N ASN A 51 7.37 12.46 -8.35
CA ASN A 51 7.87 11.82 -9.58
C ASN A 51 7.19 10.48 -9.94
N ASN A 52 6.33 9.94 -9.08
CA ASN A 52 5.76 8.60 -9.28
C ASN A 52 4.25 8.60 -9.04
N GLN A 53 3.57 7.66 -9.68
CA GLN A 53 2.14 7.44 -9.51
C GLN A 53 1.92 5.95 -9.27
N TYR A 54 1.18 5.63 -8.22
CA TYR A 54 0.91 4.26 -7.83
C TYR A 54 -0.59 4.03 -7.60
N PHE A 55 -1.03 2.81 -7.84
CA PHE A 55 -2.26 2.27 -7.28
C PHE A 55 -1.93 1.10 -6.36
N LEU A 56 -2.47 1.13 -5.15
CA LEU A 56 -2.49 0.01 -4.23
C LEU A 56 -3.80 -0.76 -4.44
N THR A 57 -3.69 -2.06 -4.69
CA THR A 57 -4.80 -2.97 -4.98
C THR A 57 -4.95 -4.01 -3.86
N ILE A 58 -6.13 -4.62 -3.74
CA ILE A 58 -6.35 -5.78 -2.87
C ILE A 58 -6.36 -7.04 -3.74
N ASP A 59 -5.17 -7.59 -3.98
CA ASP A 59 -4.97 -8.74 -4.88
C ASP A 59 -5.45 -10.07 -4.28
N ASN A 60 -5.37 -10.22 -2.96
CA ASN A 60 -5.83 -11.41 -2.26
C ASN A 60 -6.65 -11.02 -1.03
N PRO A 61 -7.99 -10.97 -1.15
CA PRO A 61 -8.87 -10.56 -0.06
C PRO A 61 -8.70 -11.38 1.22
N ALA A 62 -8.46 -12.69 1.13
CA ALA A 62 -8.30 -13.54 2.31
C ALA A 62 -7.00 -13.20 3.08
N LYS A 63 -5.90 -12.97 2.37
CA LYS A 63 -4.65 -12.49 2.98
C LYS A 63 -4.83 -11.10 3.58
N PHE A 64 -5.52 -10.21 2.87
CA PHE A 64 -5.78 -8.86 3.35
C PHE A 64 -6.72 -8.82 4.57
N THR A 65 -7.70 -9.72 4.67
CA THR A 65 -8.49 -9.93 5.89
C THR A 65 -7.57 -10.27 7.07
N ASN A 66 -6.69 -11.26 6.91
CA ASN A 66 -5.79 -11.69 7.98
C ASN A 66 -4.84 -10.57 8.40
N PHE A 67 -4.26 -9.85 7.42
CA PHE A 67 -3.42 -8.69 7.68
C PHE A 67 -4.17 -7.57 8.41
N SER A 68 -5.37 -7.22 7.93
CA SER A 68 -6.22 -6.17 8.53
C SER A 68 -6.60 -6.47 9.98
N ASN A 69 -6.87 -7.74 10.29
CA ASN A 69 -7.24 -8.18 11.64
C ASN A 69 -6.10 -8.00 12.67
N LEU A 70 -4.85 -7.80 12.24
CA LEU A 70 -3.74 -7.50 13.16
C LEU A 70 -3.83 -6.08 13.74
N TYR A 71 -4.57 -5.18 13.09
CA TYR A 71 -4.61 -3.75 13.42
C TYR A 71 -5.98 -3.28 13.89
N ILE A 72 -6.97 -4.16 13.96
CA ILE A 72 -8.35 -3.80 14.33
C ILE A 72 -8.77 -4.51 15.61
N THR A 73 -9.12 -3.72 16.62
CA THR A 73 -9.71 -4.18 17.88
C THR A 73 -11.05 -3.46 18.08
N ASN A 74 -12.15 -4.21 18.24
CA ASN A 74 -13.49 -3.65 18.43
C ASN A 74 -13.93 -2.63 17.35
N ARG A 75 -13.58 -2.88 16.09
CA ARG A 75 -13.80 -1.99 14.93
C ARG A 75 -12.96 -0.71 14.93
N ASP A 76 -12.04 -0.51 15.87
CA ASP A 76 -11.10 0.60 15.89
C ASP A 76 -9.67 0.17 15.65
N LEU A 77 -8.84 1.11 15.18
CA LEU A 77 -7.42 0.83 14.96
C LEU A 77 -6.74 0.64 16.32
N ASP A 78 -6.05 -0.48 16.48
CA ASP A 78 -5.30 -0.79 17.69
C ASP A 78 -4.02 0.06 17.75
N VAL A 79 -3.92 0.96 18.73
CA VAL A 79 -2.80 1.93 18.83
C VAL A 79 -1.46 1.23 19.01
N THR A 80 -1.42 0.11 19.73
CA THR A 80 -0.18 -0.64 19.93
C THR A 80 0.28 -1.29 18.62
N ALA A 81 -0.65 -1.89 17.86
CA ALA A 81 -0.34 -2.48 16.55
C ALA A 81 0.10 -1.41 15.53
N GLN A 82 -0.54 -0.24 15.54
CA GLN A 82 -0.15 0.90 14.68
C GLN A 82 1.29 1.36 14.97
N ASN A 83 1.64 1.53 16.25
CA ASN A 83 3.00 1.89 16.65
C ASN A 83 4.02 0.81 16.24
N ALA A 84 3.66 -0.46 16.35
CA ALA A 84 4.50 -1.56 15.89
C ALA A 84 4.70 -1.52 14.36
N LEU A 85 3.65 -1.22 13.58
CA LEU A 85 3.78 -1.03 12.13
C LEU A 85 4.76 0.09 11.80
N ASN A 86 4.63 1.26 12.44
CA ASN A 86 5.55 2.39 12.23
C ASN A 86 7.01 1.99 12.47
N LEU A 87 7.28 1.27 13.56
CA LEU A 87 8.62 0.79 13.90
C LEU A 87 9.14 -0.23 12.89
N ILE A 88 8.32 -1.20 12.48
CA ILE A 88 8.67 -2.22 11.49
C ILE A 88 8.97 -1.56 10.14
N TYR A 89 8.12 -0.62 9.73
CA TYR A 89 8.21 0.04 8.44
C TYR A 89 9.52 0.83 8.29
N GLY A 90 9.83 1.68 9.27
CA GLY A 90 11.07 2.47 9.26
C GLY A 90 12.31 1.67 9.62
N SER A 91 12.26 0.81 10.64
CA SER A 91 13.46 0.18 11.21
C SER A 91 13.83 -1.15 10.56
N LEU A 92 12.83 -2.00 10.25
CA LEU A 92 13.09 -3.33 9.70
C LEU A 92 13.17 -3.30 8.18
N TYR A 93 12.26 -2.55 7.54
CA TYR A 93 12.22 -2.45 6.08
C TYR A 93 13.00 -1.25 5.53
N ASN A 94 13.50 -0.35 6.38
CA ASN A 94 14.21 0.85 5.96
C ASN A 94 13.41 1.65 4.92
N ILE A 95 12.14 1.98 5.22
CA ILE A 95 11.32 2.84 4.38
C ILE A 95 11.22 4.19 5.07
N ASN A 96 11.80 5.23 4.48
CA ASN A 96 11.89 6.56 5.09
C ASN A 96 12.04 7.66 4.01
N GLU A 97 11.81 8.91 4.39
CA GLU A 97 11.80 10.07 3.48
C GLU A 97 13.18 10.44 2.92
N THR A 98 14.26 9.99 3.56
CA THR A 98 15.64 10.27 3.13
C THR A 98 16.14 9.30 2.06
N ASN A 99 15.51 8.13 1.94
CA ASN A 99 15.81 7.16 0.89
C ASN A 99 15.33 7.64 -0.48
N ASN A 100 16.03 7.24 -1.53
CA ASN A 100 15.58 7.50 -2.89
C ASN A 100 14.34 6.66 -3.24
N ALA A 101 13.59 7.11 -4.25
CA ALA A 101 12.32 6.49 -4.64
C ALA A 101 12.45 5.00 -5.02
N SER A 102 13.53 4.62 -5.71
CA SER A 102 13.75 3.24 -6.12
C SER A 102 14.03 2.32 -4.93
N GLU A 103 14.71 2.80 -3.90
CA GLU A 103 15.00 2.06 -2.68
C GLU A 103 13.72 1.85 -1.87
N ASN A 104 12.96 2.93 -1.62
CA ASN A 104 11.67 2.83 -0.94
C ASN A 104 10.70 1.91 -1.68
N LEU A 105 10.65 1.96 -3.01
CA LEU A 105 9.80 1.05 -3.81
C LEU A 105 10.17 -0.41 -3.58
N LYS A 106 11.47 -0.75 -3.67
CA LYS A 106 11.95 -2.12 -3.42
C LYS A 106 11.62 -2.57 -2.00
N ASN A 107 11.88 -1.73 -1.02
CA ASN A 107 11.65 -2.03 0.39
C ASN A 107 10.16 -2.19 0.69
N PHE A 108 9.31 -1.38 0.07
CA PHE A 108 7.86 -1.50 0.18
C PHE A 108 7.32 -2.79 -0.44
N LEU A 109 7.79 -3.17 -1.64
CA LEU A 109 7.39 -4.46 -2.24
C LEU A 109 7.83 -5.65 -1.37
N ASN A 110 9.01 -5.58 -0.77
CA ASN A 110 9.46 -6.58 0.20
C ASN A 110 8.57 -6.60 1.44
N PHE A 111 8.18 -5.44 1.97
CA PHE A 111 7.21 -5.32 3.07
C PHE A 111 5.88 -5.98 2.72
N LEU A 112 5.30 -5.69 1.56
CA LEU A 112 4.02 -6.26 1.13
C LEU A 112 4.07 -7.79 1.04
N ASN A 113 5.16 -8.32 0.46
CA ASN A 113 5.36 -9.75 0.25
C ASN A 113 5.65 -10.50 1.56
N ALA A 114 6.63 -10.02 2.34
CA ALA A 114 7.09 -10.69 3.56
C ALA A 114 6.02 -10.70 4.66
N ASN A 115 5.19 -9.65 4.76
CA ASN A 115 4.08 -9.61 5.72
C ASN A 115 2.79 -10.27 5.20
N ASN A 116 2.82 -10.92 4.02
CA ASN A 116 1.66 -11.55 3.40
C ASN A 116 0.43 -10.63 3.38
N THR A 117 0.63 -9.35 3.07
CA THR A 117 -0.41 -8.32 3.19
C THR A 117 -1.65 -8.61 2.34
N GLY A 118 -1.49 -9.33 1.22
CA GLY A 118 -2.55 -9.50 0.23
C GLY A 118 -2.79 -8.27 -0.64
N LEU A 119 -1.98 -7.23 -0.47
CA LEU A 119 -1.97 -6.03 -1.29
C LEU A 119 -1.07 -6.21 -2.51
N GLY A 120 -1.45 -5.57 -3.61
CA GLY A 120 -0.66 -5.44 -4.82
C GLY A 120 -0.30 -3.98 -5.08
N LEU A 121 0.71 -3.75 -5.92
CA LEU A 121 1.14 -2.42 -6.32
C LEU A 121 1.19 -2.34 -7.84
N VAL A 122 0.61 -1.28 -8.38
CA VAL A 122 0.68 -0.93 -9.79
C VAL A 122 1.36 0.43 -9.91
N GLU A 123 2.31 0.55 -10.82
CA GLU A 123 3.03 1.80 -11.11
C GLU A 123 2.61 2.34 -12.48
N GLY A 124 2.30 3.63 -12.52
CA GLY A 124 2.07 4.38 -13.74
C GLY A 124 3.37 4.91 -14.33
N ASP A 125 3.43 5.04 -15.65
CA ASP A 125 4.47 5.82 -16.31
C ASP A 125 4.29 7.33 -16.07
N SER A 126 5.20 8.15 -16.59
CA SER A 126 5.20 9.59 -16.33
C SER A 126 3.91 10.31 -16.77
N ASN A 127 3.18 9.73 -17.72
CA ASN A 127 1.97 10.31 -18.30
C ASN A 127 0.68 9.64 -17.79
N SER A 128 0.79 8.66 -16.88
CA SER A 128 -0.32 7.81 -16.43
C SER A 128 -1.02 7.03 -17.56
N GLU A 129 -0.34 6.81 -18.69
CA GLU A 129 -0.91 6.16 -19.87
C GLU A 129 -0.68 4.64 -19.84
N ASN A 130 0.45 4.22 -19.28
CA ASN A 130 0.82 2.81 -19.17
C ASN A 130 0.98 2.42 -17.69
N TRP A 131 0.39 1.28 -17.33
CA TRP A 131 0.38 0.79 -15.95
C TRP A 131 0.99 -0.60 -15.89
N LYS A 132 1.88 -0.80 -14.92
CA LYS A 132 2.58 -2.07 -14.72
C LYS A 132 2.39 -2.55 -13.29
N LYS A 133 1.96 -3.80 -13.17
CA LYS A 133 1.93 -4.51 -11.89
C LYS A 133 3.35 -4.80 -11.45
N LEU A 134 3.63 -4.50 -10.20
CA LEU A 134 4.94 -4.68 -9.59
C LEU A 134 4.94 -5.88 -8.64
N SER A 135 6.01 -6.66 -8.68
CA SER A 135 6.27 -7.73 -7.72
C SER A 135 7.78 -7.84 -7.45
N VAL A 136 8.17 -8.64 -6.46
CA VAL A 136 9.57 -9.00 -6.20
C VAL A 136 9.77 -10.49 -6.44
N ASP A 137 10.85 -10.84 -7.12
CA ASP A 137 11.27 -12.22 -7.29
C ASP A 137 11.94 -12.79 -6.03
N LYS A 138 12.29 -14.07 -6.06
CA LYS A 138 12.98 -14.76 -4.94
C LYS A 138 14.34 -14.15 -4.57
N ASN A 139 14.93 -13.32 -5.43
CA ASN A 139 16.22 -12.65 -5.21
C ASN A 139 16.02 -11.17 -4.83
N GLY A 140 14.77 -10.71 -4.62
CA GLY A 140 14.45 -9.32 -4.31
C GLY A 140 14.59 -8.37 -5.50
N LYS A 141 14.59 -8.88 -6.73
CA LYS A 141 14.54 -8.06 -7.95
C LYS A 141 13.09 -7.69 -8.27
N ILE A 142 12.86 -6.42 -8.59
CA ILE A 142 11.54 -5.96 -9.02
C ILE A 142 11.23 -6.52 -10.41
N ILE A 143 10.08 -7.17 -10.55
CA ILE A 143 9.48 -7.59 -11.80
C ILE A 143 8.35 -6.61 -12.12
N LYS A 144 8.26 -6.20 -13.39
CA LYS A 144 7.18 -5.37 -13.92
C LYS A 144 6.41 -6.15 -14.98
N GLU A 145 5.11 -6.27 -14.81
CA GLU A 145 4.21 -6.95 -15.75
C GLU A 145 3.17 -5.95 -16.24
N ASP A 146 2.94 -5.88 -17.56
CA ASP A 146 1.92 -4.98 -18.10
C ASP A 146 0.53 -5.42 -17.61
N CYS A 147 -0.26 -4.46 -17.14
CA CYS A 147 -1.66 -4.71 -16.82
C CYS A 147 -2.43 -5.00 -18.12
N LYS A 148 -3.13 -6.13 -18.18
CA LYS A 148 -3.97 -6.55 -19.31
C LYS A 148 -5.42 -6.23 -19.08
#